data_AF-A0A7S3QJ15-F1
#
_entry.id   AF-A0A7S3QJ15-F1
#
_cell.length_a   1.000
_cell.length_b   1.000
_cell.length_c   1.000
_cell.angle_alpha   90.00
_cell.angle_beta   90.00
_cell.angle_gamma   90.00
#
_symmetry.space_group_name_H-M   'P 1'
#
loop_
_entity.id
_entity.type
_entity.pdbx_description
1 polymer ?
#
loop_
_entity_poly.entity_id
_entity_poly.type
_entity_poly.pdbx_seq_one_letter_code
_entity_poly.pdbx_strand_id
1 'polypeptide(L)'
;SANREGFVPCFILRYNHLLSGPEHKKEKSMMDTAKKSKLQGGLLWGTPGIVVIVPPTAEEDAKEYARDCRTIGKRPDGVEELYLPQVGIEDAGLGGLAQQKR
;
A
#
# COMPACT_ATOMS: atom_id res chain seq x y z
N SER A 1 24.82 3.73 12.12
CA SER A 1 23.58 3.93 11.35
C SER A 1 23.99 4.23 9.92
N ALA A 2 23.74 3.32 8.96
CA ALA A 2 24.15 3.56 7.58
C ALA A 2 23.42 4.79 7.04
N ASN A 3 24.17 5.76 6.51
CA ASN A 3 23.63 6.97 5.92
C ASN A 3 22.82 6.57 4.68
N ARG A 4 21.48 6.54 4.79
CA ARG A 4 20.55 6.15 3.72
C ARG A 4 20.14 7.37 2.90
N GLU A 5 21.11 8.16 2.45
CA GLU A 5 20.86 9.30 1.59
C GLU A 5 20.14 8.84 0.32
N GLY A 6 19.03 9.51 -0.02
CA GLY A 6 18.22 9.17 -1.19
C GLY A 6 17.29 7.97 -1.03
N PHE A 7 17.05 7.47 0.19
CA PHE A 7 16.02 6.46 0.46
C PHE A 7 14.98 7.01 1.44
N VAL A 8 13.74 6.56 1.30
CA VAL A 8 12.62 6.94 2.17
C VAL A 8 11.95 5.70 2.75
N PRO A 9 11.41 5.79 3.98
CA PRO A 9 10.66 4.69 4.58
C PRO A 9 9.33 4.48 3.84
N CYS A 10 9.02 3.24 3.50
CA CYS A 10 7.77 2.82 2.88
C CYS A 10 7.24 1.59 3.63
N PHE A 11 5.93 1.39 3.61
CA PHE A 11 5.29 0.26 4.28
C PHE A 11 4.68 -0.69 3.27
N ILE A 12 5.09 -1.95 3.33
CA ILE A 12 4.62 -3.01 2.45
C ILE A 12 3.67 -3.92 3.19
N LEU A 13 2.50 -4.14 2.61
CA LEU A 13 1.51 -5.10 3.08
C LEU A 13 1.33 -6.18 2.00
N ARG A 14 1.63 -7.43 2.37
CA ARG A 14 1.49 -8.59 1.49
C ARG A 14 0.20 -9.34 1.82
N TYR A 15 -0.56 -9.67 0.79
CA TYR A 15 -1.81 -10.41 0.87
C TYR A 15 -1.69 -11.69 0.05
N ASN A 16 -2.33 -12.77 0.51
CA ASN A 16 -2.34 -14.02 -0.24
C ASN A 16 -2.83 -13.81 -1.70
N HIS A 17 -3.90 -13.04 -1.90
CA HIS A 17 -4.42 -12.76 -3.23
C HIS A 17 -5.17 -11.41 -3.29
N LEU A 18 -4.90 -10.60 -4.32
CA LEU A 18 -5.65 -9.39 -4.67
C LEU A 18 -6.10 -9.43 -6.13
N LEU A 19 -7.39 -9.26 -6.36
CA LEU A 19 -8.00 -9.33 -7.68
C LEU A 19 -8.25 -7.95 -8.30
N SER A 20 -7.93 -7.80 -9.58
CA SER A 20 -8.20 -6.56 -10.32
C SER A 20 -9.60 -6.57 -10.93
N GLY A 21 -10.31 -5.46 -10.84
CA GLY A 21 -11.59 -5.26 -11.53
C GLY A 21 -12.73 -4.76 -10.62
N PRO A 22 -13.74 -4.08 -11.18
CA PRO A 22 -14.81 -3.44 -10.42
C PRO A 22 -15.74 -4.42 -9.71
N GLU A 23 -15.73 -5.69 -10.09
CA GLU A 23 -16.60 -6.74 -9.53
C GLU A 23 -16.10 -7.28 -8.19
N HIS A 24 -14.83 -7.03 -7.86
CA HIS A 24 -14.21 -7.49 -6.63
C HIS A 24 -14.51 -6.52 -5.48
N LYS A 25 -15.66 -6.74 -4.84
CA LYS A 25 -16.18 -5.86 -3.76
C LYS A 25 -15.15 -5.58 -2.66
N LYS A 26 -14.36 -6.59 -2.26
CA LYS A 26 -13.36 -6.43 -1.19
C LYS A 26 -12.20 -5.54 -1.61
N GLU A 27 -11.67 -5.75 -2.81
CA GLU A 27 -10.59 -4.96 -3.38
C GLU A 27 -11.02 -3.52 -3.67
N LYS A 28 -12.27 -3.32 -4.09
CA LYS A 28 -12.86 -1.98 -4.13
C LYS A 28 -12.88 -1.34 -2.75
N SER A 29 -13.36 -2.04 -1.72
CA SER A 29 -13.33 -1.53 -0.34
C SER A 29 -11.91 -1.24 0.15
N MET A 30 -10.90 -2.03 -0.22
CA MET A 30 -9.50 -1.73 0.11
C MET A 30 -9.04 -0.39 -0.46
N MET A 31 -9.42 -0.09 -1.71
CA MET A 31 -9.10 1.18 -2.36
C MET A 31 -9.86 2.34 -1.73
N ASP A 32 -11.12 2.13 -1.37
CA ASP A 32 -11.95 3.15 -0.71
C ASP A 32 -11.42 3.47 0.70
N THR A 33 -11.02 2.46 1.48
CA THR A 33 -10.36 2.65 2.79
C THR A 33 -9.07 3.43 2.63
N ALA A 34 -8.22 3.06 1.66
CA ALA A 34 -6.97 3.76 1.39
C ALA A 34 -7.17 5.25 1.08
N LYS A 35 -8.17 5.56 0.24
CA LYS A 35 -8.54 6.95 -0.09
C LYS A 35 -9.06 7.70 1.13
N LYS A 36 -9.91 7.07 1.96
CA LYS A 36 -10.43 7.65 3.20
C LYS A 36 -9.31 8.02 4.16
N SER A 37 -8.32 7.15 4.31
CA SER A 37 -7.13 7.35 5.14
C SER A 37 -6.05 8.21 4.47
N LYS A 38 -6.32 8.76 3.28
CA LYS A 38 -5.41 9.63 2.51
C LYS A 38 -4.02 9.01 2.29
N LEU A 39 -3.96 7.69 2.17
CA LEU A 39 -2.70 6.97 1.94
C LEU A 39 -2.19 7.21 0.53
N GLN A 40 -0.87 7.31 0.41
CA GLN A 40 -0.18 7.40 -0.87
C GLN A 40 0.51 6.08 -1.18
N GLY A 41 0.63 5.74 -2.47
CA GLY A 41 1.42 4.60 -2.92
C GLY A 41 0.80 3.81 -4.07
N GLY A 42 0.95 2.48 -4.06
CA GLY A 42 0.55 1.61 -5.17
C GLY A 42 -0.04 0.28 -4.71
N LEU A 43 -0.96 -0.27 -5.50
CA LEU A 43 -1.51 -1.61 -5.29
C LEU A 43 -1.22 -2.47 -6.51
N LEU A 44 -0.58 -3.61 -6.25
CA LEU A 44 -0.22 -4.63 -7.23
C LEU A 44 -1.14 -5.84 -7.06
N TRP A 45 -1.99 -6.07 -8.06
CA TRP A 45 -2.88 -7.22 -8.11
C TRP A 45 -2.10 -8.52 -8.37
N GLY A 46 -2.60 -9.65 -7.85
CA GLY A 46 -2.01 -10.97 -8.06
C GLY A 46 -1.90 -11.81 -6.78
N THR A 47 -1.05 -12.83 -6.86
CA THR A 47 -0.69 -13.79 -5.79
C THR A 47 0.83 -13.84 -5.66
N PRO A 48 1.44 -13.27 -4.60
CA PRO A 48 0.79 -12.44 -3.60
C PRO A 48 0.33 -11.10 -4.20
N GLY A 49 -0.71 -10.53 -3.63
CA GLY A 49 -1.07 -9.14 -3.88
C GLY A 49 -0.32 -8.22 -2.93
N ILE A 50 0.10 -7.05 -3.38
CA ILE A 50 0.98 -6.16 -2.61
C ILE A 50 0.37 -4.77 -2.57
N VAL A 51 0.33 -4.18 -1.38
CA VAL A 51 0.09 -2.75 -1.19
C VAL A 51 1.39 -2.12 -0.74
N VAL A 52 1.82 -1.08 -1.45
CA VAL A 52 2.95 -0.22 -1.12
C VAL A 52 2.38 1.10 -0.62
N ILE A 53 2.75 1.50 0.59
CA ILE A 53 2.39 2.79 1.18
C ILE A 53 3.67 3.62 1.26
N VAL A 54 3.65 4.83 0.73
CA VAL A 54 4.82 5.72 0.62
C VAL A 54 4.66 6.96 1.51
N PRO A 55 5.73 7.72 1.79
CA PRO A 55 5.64 8.98 2.52
C PRO A 55 4.66 9.96 1.85
N PRO A 56 4.01 10.87 2.61
CA PRO A 56 4.32 11.23 4.00
C PRO A 56 3.59 10.37 5.06
N THR A 57 3.02 9.23 4.69
CA THR A 57 2.26 8.36 5.62
C THR A 57 3.12 7.80 6.75
N ALA A 58 2.56 7.75 7.98
CA ALA A 58 3.23 7.18 9.15
C ALA A 58 2.95 5.67 9.30
N GLU A 59 3.80 4.96 10.05
CA GLU A 59 3.65 3.52 10.29
C GLU A 59 2.29 3.18 10.93
N GLU A 60 1.81 4.02 11.85
CA GLU A 60 0.53 3.82 12.53
C GLU A 60 -0.67 3.88 11.56
N ASP A 61 -0.62 4.76 10.55
CA ASP A 61 -1.65 4.82 9.51
C ASP A 61 -1.65 3.54 8.66
N ALA A 62 -0.46 3.00 8.35
CA ALA A 62 -0.33 1.73 7.64
C ALA A 62 -0.86 0.54 8.47
N LYS A 63 -0.65 0.56 9.79
CA LYS A 63 -1.24 -0.42 10.74
C LYS A 63 -2.75 -0.28 10.84
N GLU A 64 -3.27 0.94 10.90
CA GLU A 64 -4.71 1.18 10.90
C GLU A 64 -5.36 0.67 9.61
N TYR A 65 -4.76 0.98 8.46
CA TYR A 65 -5.19 0.45 7.16
C TYR A 65 -5.19 -1.09 7.13
N ALA A 66 -4.13 -1.72 7.66
CA ALA A 66 -4.06 -3.18 7.76
C ALA A 66 -5.19 -3.76 8.63
N ARG A 67 -5.55 -3.09 9.73
CA ARG A 67 -6.66 -3.48 10.61
C ARG A 67 -8.00 -3.34 9.90
N ASP A 68 -8.23 -2.23 9.21
CA ASP A 68 -9.45 -2.03 8.43
C ASP A 68 -9.59 -3.07 7.31
N CYS A 69 -8.49 -3.40 6.62
CA CYS A 69 -8.48 -4.46 5.61
C CYS A 69 -8.90 -5.82 6.18
N ARG A 70 -8.53 -6.14 7.43
CA ARG A 70 -8.98 -7.38 8.08
C ARG A 70 -10.50 -7.42 8.26
N THR A 71 -11.15 -6.29 8.54
CA THR A 71 -12.61 -6.21 8.71
C THR A 71 -13.38 -6.51 7.43
N ILE A 72 -12.83 -6.16 6.27
CA ILE A 72 -13.39 -6.47 4.94
C ILE A 72 -12.99 -7.88 4.44
N GLY A 73 -12.27 -8.66 5.25
CA GLY A 73 -11.85 -10.02 4.94
C GLY A 73 -10.59 -10.12 4.08
N LYS A 74 -9.75 -9.08 4.07
CA LYS A 74 -8.42 -9.06 3.43
C LYS A 74 -7.34 -8.97 4.51
N ARG A 75 -6.61 -10.07 4.70
CA ARG A 75 -5.66 -10.20 5.81
C ARG A 75 -4.24 -10.06 5.26
N PRO A 76 -3.54 -8.94 5.53
CA PRO A 76 -2.13 -8.85 5.22
C PRO A 76 -1.32 -9.67 6.23
N ASP A 77 -0.19 -10.21 5.80
CA ASP A 77 0.74 -10.96 6.65
C ASP A 77 1.34 -10.08 7.76
N GLY A 78 1.48 -8.79 7.49
CA GLY A 78 1.97 -7.78 8.41
C GLY A 78 2.13 -6.44 7.71
N VAL A 79 2.61 -5.45 8.47
CA VAL A 79 3.12 -4.18 7.94
C VAL A 79 4.64 -4.28 8.04
N GLU A 80 5.32 -4.23 6.90
CA GLU A 80 6.78 -4.31 6.82
C GLU A 80 7.34 -2.96 6.39
N GLU A 81 8.27 -2.42 7.16
CA GLU A 81 9.00 -1.21 6.76
C GLU A 81 10.17 -1.58 5.83
N LEU A 82 10.18 -0.98 4.64
CA LEU A 82 11.30 -1.06 3.70
C LEU A 82 11.75 0.34 3.32
N TYR A 83 13.05 0.50 3.13
CA TYR A 83 13.62 1.74 2.65
C TYR A 83 13.81 1.62 1.15
N LEU A 84 13.05 2.41 0.40
CA LEU A 84 13.06 2.41 -1.06
C LEU A 84 13.74 3.68 -1.57
N PRO A 85 14.41 3.62 -2.75
CA PRO A 85 15.00 4.81 -3.35
C PRO A 85 13.93 5.89 -3.54
N GLN A 86 14.25 7.13 -3.18
CA GLN A 86 13.34 8.28 -3.34
C GLN A 86 12.99 8.52 -4.82
N VAL A 87 13.95 8.26 -5.71
CA VAL A 87 13.77 8.36 -7.16
C VAL A 87 12.67 7.39 -7.61
N GLY A 88 11.61 7.93 -8.21
CA GLY A 88 10.44 7.18 -8.70
C GLY A 88 9.30 7.03 -7.70
N ILE A 89 9.53 7.28 -6.40
CA ILE A 89 8.44 7.37 -5.40
C ILE A 89 7.67 8.68 -5.55
N GLU A 90 8.37 9.75 -5.93
CA GLU A 90 7.78 11.06 -6.19
C GLU A 90 6.69 10.97 -7.28
N ASP A 91 6.90 10.13 -8.29
CA ASP A 91 5.92 9.85 -9.35
C ASP A 91 4.76 8.96 -8.86
N ALA A 92 5.01 8.07 -7.88
CA ALA A 92 4.00 7.21 -7.27
C ALA A 92 3.12 7.95 -6.24
N GLY A 93 3.63 9.01 -5.61
CA GLY A 93 2.95 9.79 -4.56
C GLY A 93 1.97 10.85 -5.08
N LEU A 94 2.06 11.25 -6.35
CA LEU A 94 1.31 12.39 -6.91
C LEU A 94 -0.16 12.10 -7.29
N GLY A 95 -0.66 10.86 -7.14
CA GLY A 95 -2.02 10.48 -7.59
C GLY A 95 -2.93 9.80 -6.57
N GLY A 96 -2.48 9.59 -5.33
CA GLY A 96 -3.08 8.58 -4.44
C GLY A 96 -2.71 7.16 -4.89
N LEU A 97 -3.31 6.12 -4.28
CA LEU A 97 -2.99 4.71 -4.58
C LEU A 97 -3.21 4.38 -6.07
N ALA A 98 -2.15 4.46 -6.86
CA ALA A 98 -2.20 4.31 -8.31
C ALA A 98 -2.51 2.85 -8.66
N GLN A 99 -3.58 2.65 -9.45
CA GLN A 99 -3.87 1.35 -10.03
C GLN A 99 -2.88 1.07 -11.16
N GLN A 100 -1.81 0.32 -10.89
CA GLN A 100 -1.01 -0.24 -11.97
C GLN A 100 -1.69 -1.52 -12.47
N LYS A 101 -2.22 -1.46 -13.69
CA LYS A 101 -2.52 -2.65 -14.47
C LYS A 101 -1.21 -3.16 -15.08
N ARG A 102 -0.95 -4.46 -14.97
CA ARG A 102 0.01 -5.12 -15.86
C ARG A 102 -0.54 -5.13 -17.28
#